data_AF-A0A7J4IB32-F1
#
_entry.id   AF-A0A7J4IB32-F1
#
_cell.length_a   1.000
_cell.length_b   1.000
_cell.length_c   1.000
_cell.angle_alpha   90.00
_cell.angle_beta   90.00
_cell.angle_gamma   90.00
#
_symmetry.space_group_name_H-M   'P 1'
#
loop_
_entity.id
_entity.type
_entity.pdbx_description
1 polymer ?
#
loop_
_entity_poly.entity_id
_entity_poly.type
_entity_poly.pdbx_seq_one_letter_code
_entity_poly.pdbx_strand_id
1 'polypeptide(L)'
;KFILRFDDTNPENALLEFYDAQKEDLRWLGIEWDAEYHTSDNLPRHYKLAEQLIGQQDAYLCKCSPDVIREGRFHGKSCACREQFTGPVGLDLWKQMLTSRDMTWILRLRGEMNSENTAMRDPTLFRVITTRHPLTGDTYHVWPTYDFAGAVEDSISGVTHPFRTKEYELRDQVYFRILNLLKLRAPHLMEFSRLSINGMPVSKRKIKPLIEQGLVSGYDDVRLPTLRGLKRRGIVPEAIKQFVLQQGFSKVESVVDFSLVESVNRKYLDPRVKRYYFVPDPIQLVVKDAPQKTVKIALHPDATMGERTIHTASIFFIPRQDAMKMNLGEVFRLKGLYNVKIIKKNETIQGSYSGDALIAETAKIQWTTEEHIPLTVFVPGLIFTGENFNPESLQELHGYAEKAVAEVPSGDIVQFERVGFVCLEKQKTGLVGFFTHK
;
A
#
# COMPACT_ATOMS: atom_id res chain seq x y z
N LYS A 1 9.69 6.62 23.50
CA LYS A 1 10.41 5.73 22.58
C LYS A 1 9.41 5.14 21.60
N PHE A 2 9.68 5.16 20.31
CA PHE A 2 8.98 4.42 19.27
C PHE A 2 9.80 3.19 18.89
N ILE A 3 9.17 2.02 18.83
CA ILE A 3 9.87 0.74 18.67
C ILE A 3 9.38 0.07 17.40
N LEU A 4 10.31 -0.30 16.52
CA LEU A 4 10.03 -1.21 15.41
C LEU A 4 10.21 -2.65 15.90
N ARG A 5 9.09 -3.36 16.08
CA ARG A 5 9.09 -4.79 16.43
C ARG A 5 8.62 -5.60 15.25
N PHE A 6 9.41 -6.58 14.83
CA PHE A 6 8.96 -7.62 13.90
C PHE A 6 8.32 -8.77 14.69
N ASP A 7 7.01 -8.94 14.53
CA ASP A 7 6.30 -10.08 15.13
C ASP A 7 6.40 -11.31 14.22
N ASP A 8 7.59 -11.92 14.24
CA ASP A 8 8.05 -12.99 13.36
C ASP A 8 7.82 -14.40 13.91
N THR A 9 6.84 -14.56 14.79
CA THR A 9 6.51 -15.83 15.47
C THR A 9 5.85 -16.89 14.60
N ASN A 10 5.68 -16.61 13.29
CA ASN A 10 5.22 -17.58 12.31
C ASN A 10 6.24 -17.74 11.17
N PRO A 11 7.12 -18.75 11.22
CA PRO A 11 8.17 -18.95 10.23
C PRO A 11 7.64 -19.20 8.81
N GLU A 12 6.40 -19.69 8.64
CA GLU A 12 5.80 -19.92 7.31
C GLU A 12 5.50 -18.62 6.55
N ASN A 13 5.36 -17.50 7.28
CA ASN A 13 5.02 -16.20 6.72
C ASN A 13 6.16 -15.17 6.85
N ALA A 14 7.27 -15.56 7.49
CA ALA A 14 8.43 -14.70 7.69
C ALA A 14 9.42 -14.91 6.54
N LEU A 15 9.62 -13.89 5.71
CA LEU A 15 10.61 -13.88 4.63
C LEU A 15 11.58 -12.72 4.86
N LEU A 16 12.88 -12.94 4.61
CA LEU A 16 13.94 -11.92 4.81
C LEU A 16 13.63 -10.63 4.05
N GLU A 17 13.13 -10.74 2.83
CA GLU A 17 12.75 -9.60 1.99
C GLU A 17 11.70 -8.68 2.65
N PHE A 18 10.83 -9.21 3.52
CA PHE A 18 9.82 -8.39 4.18
C PHE A 18 10.38 -7.52 5.30
N TYR A 19 11.48 -7.92 5.94
CA TYR A 19 12.11 -7.12 7.00
C TYR A 19 12.68 -5.83 6.40
N ASP A 20 13.47 -5.98 5.35
CA ASP A 20 14.08 -4.84 4.65
C ASP A 20 13.01 -4.00 3.95
N ALA A 21 12.03 -4.63 3.31
CA ALA A 21 10.97 -3.91 2.63
C ALA A 21 10.14 -3.04 3.59
N GLN A 22 9.79 -3.55 4.77
CA GLN A 22 9.05 -2.79 5.78
C GLN A 22 9.87 -1.61 6.31
N LYS A 23 11.18 -1.79 6.55
CA LYS A 23 12.07 -0.69 6.98
C LYS A 23 12.16 0.40 5.91
N GLU A 24 12.35 0.01 4.65
CA GLU A 24 12.38 0.94 3.52
C GLU A 24 11.08 1.71 3.38
N ASP A 25 9.94 1.02 3.50
CA ASP A 25 8.62 1.64 3.36
C ASP A 25 8.32 2.61 4.52
N LEU A 26 8.70 2.27 5.76
CA LEU A 26 8.57 3.15 6.93
C LEU A 26 9.48 4.39 6.82
N ARG A 27 10.75 4.21 6.41
CA ARG A 27 11.67 5.32 6.17
C ARG A 27 11.24 6.21 5.01
N TRP A 28 10.64 5.63 3.97
CA TRP A 28 10.04 6.39 2.89
C TRP A 28 8.88 7.25 3.39
N LEU A 29 8.07 6.71 4.31
CA LEU A 29 7.11 7.49 5.08
C LEU A 29 7.79 8.41 6.10
N GLY A 30 9.11 8.56 6.17
CA GLY A 30 9.80 9.39 7.16
C GLY A 30 9.42 9.04 8.60
N ILE A 31 9.26 7.75 8.89
CA ILE A 31 9.04 7.19 10.22
C ILE A 31 10.37 6.55 10.66
N GLU A 32 10.96 7.12 11.69
CA GLU A 32 12.17 6.59 12.35
C GLU A 32 11.78 5.98 13.70
N TRP A 33 12.60 5.04 14.18
CA TRP A 33 12.39 4.32 15.44
C TRP A 33 13.62 4.40 16.34
N ASP A 34 13.38 4.41 17.66
CA ASP A 34 14.44 4.51 18.68
C ASP A 34 15.07 3.15 19.00
N ALA A 35 14.34 2.06 18.76
CA ALA A 35 14.79 0.70 19.01
C ALA A 35 14.16 -0.27 18.00
N GLU A 36 14.89 -1.33 17.68
CA GLU A 36 14.47 -2.38 16.78
C GLU A 36 14.76 -3.74 17.41
N TYR A 37 13.81 -4.68 17.30
CA TYR A 37 14.06 -6.07 17.68
C TYR A 37 13.06 -7.03 17.01
N HIS A 38 13.36 -8.32 17.07
CA HIS A 38 12.49 -9.39 16.58
C HIS A 38 11.91 -10.16 17.76
N THR A 39 10.62 -10.51 17.70
CA THR A 39 9.99 -11.33 18.74
C THR A 39 10.69 -12.68 18.89
N SER A 40 11.24 -13.22 17.80
CA SER A 40 12.04 -14.45 17.79
C SER A 40 13.28 -14.40 18.70
N ASP A 41 13.88 -13.23 18.91
CA ASP A 41 15.05 -13.04 19.79
C ASP A 41 14.71 -13.31 21.27
N ASN A 42 13.44 -13.15 21.66
CA ASN A 42 12.96 -13.29 23.03
C ASN A 42 12.38 -14.68 23.35
N LEU A 43 12.43 -15.65 22.44
CA LEU A 43 11.88 -17.00 22.64
C LEU A 43 12.36 -17.70 23.94
N PRO A 44 13.65 -17.64 24.32
CA PRO A 44 14.09 -18.20 25.59
C PRO A 44 13.37 -17.60 26.81
N ARG A 45 13.04 -16.31 26.77
CA ARG A 45 12.25 -15.65 27.82
C ARG A 45 10.79 -16.07 27.76
N HIS A 46 10.22 -16.21 26.57
CA HIS A 46 8.87 -16.74 26.37
C HIS A 46 8.71 -18.15 26.95
N TYR A 47 9.69 -19.03 26.75
CA TYR A 47 9.64 -20.39 27.30
C TYR A 47 9.68 -20.41 28.84
N LYS A 48 10.50 -19.56 29.48
CA LYS A 48 10.51 -19.44 30.95
C LYS A 48 9.18 -18.96 31.51
N LEU A 49 8.52 -18.03 30.82
CA LEU A 49 7.19 -17.54 31.21
C LEU A 49 6.11 -18.62 30.99
N ALA A 50 6.22 -19.41 29.92
CA ALA A 50 5.36 -20.57 29.71
C ALA A 50 5.53 -21.61 30.84
N GLU A 51 6.77 -21.92 31.23
CA GLU A 51 7.07 -22.80 32.36
C GLU A 51 6.45 -22.28 33.66
N GLN A 52 6.50 -20.97 33.92
CA GLN A 52 5.83 -20.37 35.08
C GLN A 52 4.32 -20.66 35.06
N LEU A 53 3.63 -20.41 33.95
CA LEU A 53 2.18 -20.66 33.85
C LEU A 53 1.86 -22.15 34.03
N ILE A 54 2.66 -23.04 33.46
CA ILE A 54 2.46 -24.49 33.60
C ILE A 54 2.66 -24.91 35.06
N GLY A 55 3.72 -24.43 35.72
CA GLY A 55 4.03 -24.73 37.12
C GLY A 55 2.95 -24.22 38.08
N GLN A 56 2.34 -23.07 37.79
CA GLN A 56 1.21 -22.49 38.53
C GLN A 56 -0.14 -23.16 38.22
N GLN A 57 -0.15 -24.12 37.29
CA GLN A 57 -1.35 -24.78 36.76
C GLN A 57 -2.30 -23.87 35.97
N ASP A 58 -1.85 -22.66 35.61
CA ASP A 58 -2.57 -21.69 34.77
C ASP A 58 -2.43 -21.97 33.27
N ALA A 59 -1.59 -22.93 32.88
CA ALA A 59 -1.51 -23.45 31.52
C ALA A 59 -1.33 -24.97 31.51
N TYR A 60 -1.69 -25.60 30.41
CA TYR A 60 -1.59 -27.06 30.26
C TYR A 60 -1.28 -27.45 28.82
N LEU A 61 -0.60 -28.58 28.66
CA LEU A 61 -0.27 -29.16 27.38
C LEU A 61 -1.48 -29.93 26.83
N CYS A 62 -1.79 -29.79 25.55
CA CYS A 62 -2.95 -30.42 24.93
C CYS A 62 -2.55 -31.20 23.68
N LYS A 63 -2.94 -32.48 23.67
CA LYS A 63 -2.74 -33.42 22.56
C LYS A 63 -3.97 -33.59 21.65
N CYS A 64 -5.06 -32.91 21.97
CA CYS A 64 -6.31 -33.04 21.23
C CYS A 64 -6.13 -32.51 19.80
N SER A 65 -6.83 -33.13 18.85
CA SER A 65 -6.85 -32.63 17.47
C SER A 65 -7.53 -31.25 17.39
N PRO A 66 -7.24 -30.46 16.35
CA PRO A 66 -7.88 -29.16 16.14
C PRO A 66 -9.42 -29.21 16.15
N ASP A 67 -10.02 -30.26 15.59
CA ASP A 67 -11.48 -30.44 15.57
C ASP A 67 -12.07 -30.66 16.97
N VAL A 68 -11.44 -31.52 17.77
CA VAL A 68 -11.87 -31.75 19.17
C VAL A 68 -11.73 -30.47 19.99
N ILE A 69 -10.67 -29.69 19.77
CA ILE A 69 -10.49 -28.40 20.43
C ILE A 69 -11.58 -27.42 20.02
N ARG A 70 -11.88 -27.32 18.71
CA ARG A 70 -12.91 -26.43 18.17
C ARG A 70 -14.29 -26.77 18.72
N GLU A 71 -14.67 -28.04 18.69
CA GLU A 71 -15.96 -28.51 19.22
C GLU A 71 -16.07 -28.33 20.74
N GLY A 72 -15.01 -28.69 21.49
CA GLY A 72 -14.95 -28.47 22.93
C GLY A 72 -15.09 -26.99 23.30
N ARG A 73 -14.41 -26.09 22.58
CA ARG A 73 -14.55 -24.63 22.78
C ARG A 73 -15.94 -24.13 22.41
N PHE A 74 -16.55 -24.65 21.33
CA PHE A 74 -17.91 -24.29 20.92
C PHE A 74 -18.93 -24.63 22.02
N HIS A 75 -18.85 -25.84 22.58
CA HIS A 75 -19.74 -26.33 23.63
C HIS A 75 -19.31 -25.97 25.06
N GLY A 76 -18.19 -25.26 25.26
CA GLY A 76 -17.67 -24.94 26.59
C GLY A 76 -17.23 -26.16 27.42
N LYS A 77 -16.81 -27.25 26.76
CA LYS A 77 -16.39 -28.51 27.39
C LYS A 77 -14.87 -28.65 27.40
N SER A 78 -14.31 -28.77 28.61
CA SER A 78 -12.88 -29.05 28.81
C SER A 78 -12.50 -30.46 28.34
N CYS A 79 -11.29 -30.61 27.79
CA CYS A 79 -10.72 -31.93 27.51
C CYS A 79 -9.95 -32.46 28.74
N ALA A 80 -9.74 -33.78 28.81
CA ALA A 80 -9.03 -34.43 29.92
C ALA A 80 -7.58 -33.91 30.12
N CYS A 81 -6.94 -33.41 29.06
CA CYS A 81 -5.60 -32.82 29.12
C CYS A 81 -5.53 -31.64 30.10
N ARG A 82 -6.64 -30.90 30.27
CA ARG A 82 -6.71 -29.69 31.10
C ARG A 82 -6.24 -29.93 32.52
N GLU A 83 -6.67 -31.04 33.11
CA GLU A 83 -6.31 -31.41 34.49
C GLU A 83 -5.09 -32.33 34.57
N GLN A 84 -4.81 -33.11 33.52
CA GLN A 84 -3.74 -34.12 33.55
C GLN A 84 -2.35 -33.59 33.20
N PHE A 85 -2.26 -32.64 32.27
CA PHE A 85 -0.99 -32.23 31.64
C PHE A 85 -0.57 -30.83 32.04
N THR A 86 -0.53 -30.59 33.35
CA THR A 86 -0.17 -29.32 33.99
C THR A 86 0.72 -29.56 35.22
N GLY A 87 1.20 -28.51 35.88
CA GLY A 87 2.08 -28.63 37.05
C GLY A 87 3.37 -29.40 36.72
N PRO A 88 3.88 -30.27 37.61
CA PRO A 88 5.10 -31.06 37.37
C PRO A 88 5.03 -31.93 36.10
N VAL A 89 3.91 -32.60 35.85
CA VAL A 89 3.70 -33.43 34.65
C VAL A 89 3.73 -32.56 33.39
N GLY A 90 3.07 -31.40 33.44
CA GLY A 90 3.10 -30.44 32.33
C GLY A 90 4.49 -29.91 32.03
N LEU A 91 5.31 -29.65 33.05
CA LEU A 91 6.69 -29.17 32.89
C LEU A 91 7.59 -30.21 32.20
N ASP A 92 7.43 -31.49 32.52
CA ASP A 92 8.18 -32.56 31.86
C ASP A 92 7.73 -32.75 30.40
N LEU A 93 6.43 -32.63 30.13
CA LEU A 93 5.89 -32.64 28.77
C LEU A 93 6.34 -31.42 27.96
N TRP A 94 6.44 -30.24 28.59
CA TRP A 94 6.94 -29.03 27.96
C TRP A 94 8.40 -29.17 27.53
N LYS A 95 9.26 -29.70 28.41
CA LYS A 95 10.66 -30.00 28.05
C LYS A 95 10.75 -30.95 26.86
N GLN A 96 9.94 -32.02 26.87
CA GLN A 96 9.86 -32.96 25.73
C GLN A 96 9.41 -32.25 24.45
N MET A 97 8.39 -31.38 24.54
CA MET A 97 7.88 -30.62 23.40
C MET A 97 8.95 -29.67 22.82
N LEU A 98 9.79 -29.06 23.68
CA LEU A 98 10.89 -28.19 23.25
C LEU A 98 12.05 -28.96 22.60
N THR A 99 12.27 -30.23 22.95
CA THR A 99 13.39 -31.03 22.42
C THR A 99 13.00 -31.97 21.28
N SER A 100 11.76 -32.45 21.25
CA SER A 100 11.26 -33.41 20.26
C SER A 100 10.42 -32.73 19.20
N ARG A 101 10.83 -32.88 17.93
CA ARG A 101 10.09 -32.37 16.76
C ARG A 101 8.89 -33.24 16.38
N ASP A 102 8.82 -34.47 16.88
CA ASP A 102 7.72 -35.39 16.62
C ASP A 102 6.47 -35.07 17.45
N MET A 103 6.65 -34.27 18.52
CA MET A 103 5.54 -33.86 19.38
C MET A 103 4.76 -32.72 18.72
N THR A 104 3.50 -32.98 18.38
CA THR A 104 2.61 -32.02 17.68
C THR A 104 1.62 -31.31 18.63
N TRP A 105 1.90 -31.35 19.93
CA TRP A 105 0.99 -30.83 20.95
C TRP A 105 1.03 -29.30 20.97
N ILE A 106 0.12 -28.70 21.74
CA ILE A 106 0.05 -27.26 21.94
C ILE A 106 0.03 -26.90 23.42
N LEU A 107 0.49 -25.71 23.77
CA LEU A 107 0.27 -25.14 25.10
C LEU A 107 -0.99 -24.29 25.08
N ARG A 108 -1.89 -24.49 26.05
CA ARG A 108 -3.13 -23.71 26.19
C ARG A 108 -3.17 -23.02 27.54
N LEU A 109 -3.70 -21.80 27.57
CA LEU A 109 -4.05 -21.13 28.80
C LEU A 109 -5.22 -21.87 29.46
N ARG A 110 -5.19 -22.01 30.78
CA ARG A 110 -6.35 -22.40 31.59
C ARG A 110 -7.23 -21.15 31.75
N GLY A 111 -8.07 -20.92 30.75
CA GLY A 111 -9.05 -19.85 30.74
C GLY A 111 -10.40 -20.31 31.32
N GLU A 112 -11.46 -19.70 30.80
CA GLU A 112 -12.84 -19.86 31.27
C GLU A 112 -13.69 -20.50 30.16
N MET A 113 -13.89 -21.82 30.25
CA MET A 113 -14.61 -22.57 29.22
C MET A 113 -16.09 -22.20 29.10
N ASN A 114 -16.71 -21.70 30.17
CA ASN A 114 -18.07 -21.21 30.21
C ASN A 114 -18.20 -19.70 29.89
N SER A 115 -17.11 -19.01 29.54
CA SER A 115 -17.14 -17.58 29.25
C SER A 115 -17.99 -17.27 28.02
N GLU A 116 -18.75 -16.18 28.08
CA GLU A 116 -19.43 -15.61 26.91
C GLU A 116 -18.41 -15.08 25.89
N ASN A 117 -17.26 -14.58 26.38
CA ASN A 117 -16.13 -14.27 25.53
C ASN A 117 -15.42 -15.56 25.09
N THR A 118 -15.71 -16.01 23.88
CA THR A 118 -15.13 -17.24 23.32
C THR A 118 -13.60 -17.23 23.21
N ALA A 119 -12.95 -16.05 23.21
CA ALA A 119 -11.49 -15.93 23.25
C ALA A 119 -10.90 -16.47 24.56
N MET A 120 -11.63 -16.38 25.68
CA MET A 120 -11.21 -16.89 26.98
C MET A 120 -11.33 -18.40 27.14
N ARG A 121 -11.97 -19.10 26.19
CA ARG A 121 -12.16 -20.55 26.25
C ARG A 121 -10.86 -21.28 25.90
N ASP A 122 -9.99 -21.41 26.89
CA ASP A 122 -8.68 -22.04 26.86
C ASP A 122 -7.89 -21.74 25.57
N PRO A 123 -7.52 -20.46 25.30
CA PRO A 123 -6.81 -20.08 24.08
C PRO A 123 -5.42 -20.74 23.99
N THR A 124 -4.98 -21.03 22.77
CA THR A 124 -3.64 -21.57 22.50
C THR A 124 -2.58 -20.49 22.72
N LEU A 125 -1.56 -20.80 23.52
CA LEU A 125 -0.41 -19.93 23.80
C LEU A 125 0.81 -20.29 22.96
N PHE A 126 1.05 -21.57 22.70
CA PHE A 126 2.16 -22.04 21.85
C PHE A 126 1.73 -23.20 20.96
N ARG A 127 2.39 -23.32 19.80
CA ARG A 127 2.15 -24.39 18.81
C ARG A 127 3.46 -24.85 18.18
N VAL A 128 3.45 -26.06 17.62
CA VAL A 128 4.59 -26.57 16.84
C VAL A 128 4.50 -26.11 15.38
N ILE A 129 5.58 -25.54 14.87
CA ILE A 129 5.81 -25.28 13.44
C ILE A 129 7.25 -25.68 13.14
N THR A 130 7.42 -26.65 12.24
CA THR A 130 8.73 -27.21 11.88
C THR A 130 9.41 -26.51 10.71
N THR A 131 8.71 -25.58 10.05
CA THR A 131 9.25 -24.72 9.00
C THR A 131 10.45 -23.92 9.53
N ARG A 132 11.54 -23.92 8.77
CA ARG A 132 12.76 -23.16 9.08
C ARG A 132 12.48 -21.67 9.16
N HIS A 133 12.88 -21.02 10.25
CA HIS A 133 12.73 -19.57 10.42
C HIS A 133 13.87 -18.82 9.70
N PRO A 134 13.60 -17.69 9.03
CA PRO A 134 14.62 -16.95 8.29
C PRO A 134 15.81 -16.46 9.14
N LEU A 135 15.58 -16.07 10.41
CA LEU A 135 16.62 -15.50 11.27
C LEU A 135 17.24 -16.54 12.22
N THR A 136 16.42 -17.44 12.74
CA THR A 136 16.82 -18.39 13.80
C THR A 136 17.04 -19.81 13.26
N GLY A 137 16.87 -20.02 11.95
CA GLY A 137 17.01 -21.32 11.31
C GLY A 137 16.13 -22.38 11.96
N ASP A 138 16.74 -23.52 12.26
CA ASP A 138 16.12 -24.68 12.91
C ASP A 138 16.33 -24.69 14.43
N THR A 139 16.67 -23.56 15.04
CA THR A 139 16.88 -23.49 16.50
C THR A 139 15.59 -23.77 17.28
N TYR A 140 14.45 -23.35 16.75
CA TYR A 140 13.15 -23.45 17.42
C TYR A 140 12.10 -24.10 16.51
N HIS A 141 11.25 -24.94 17.08
CA HIS A 141 10.04 -25.46 16.44
C HIS A 141 8.76 -25.22 17.26
N VAL A 142 8.88 -24.69 18.48
CA VAL A 142 7.74 -24.33 19.34
C VAL A 142 7.60 -22.81 19.38
N TRP A 143 6.50 -22.30 18.83
CA TRP A 143 6.31 -20.88 18.60
C TRP A 143 5.14 -20.33 19.41
N PRO A 144 5.28 -19.17 20.07
CA PRO A 144 4.15 -18.53 20.73
C PRO A 144 3.12 -18.07 19.71
N THR A 145 1.85 -18.00 20.12
CA THR A 145 0.79 -17.36 19.36
C THR A 145 0.76 -15.86 19.62
N TYR A 146 0.03 -15.12 18.79
CA TYR A 146 -0.19 -13.68 18.97
C TYR A 146 -0.72 -13.32 20.36
N ASP A 147 -1.61 -14.13 20.95
CA ASP A 147 -2.19 -13.85 22.27
C ASP A 147 -1.11 -13.83 23.37
N PHE A 148 -0.16 -14.77 23.30
CA PHE A 148 0.94 -14.83 24.26
C PHE A 148 2.03 -13.80 23.94
N ALA A 149 2.54 -13.81 22.72
CA ALA A 149 3.65 -12.96 22.30
C ALA A 149 3.29 -11.48 22.42
N GLY A 150 2.12 -11.06 21.94
CA GLY A 150 1.71 -9.66 21.99
C GLY A 150 1.63 -9.12 23.42
N ALA A 151 1.01 -9.87 24.33
CA ALA A 151 0.91 -9.49 25.75
C ALA A 151 2.28 -9.39 26.41
N VAL A 152 3.09 -10.44 26.29
CA VAL A 152 4.41 -10.49 26.95
C VAL A 152 5.34 -9.42 26.39
N GLU A 153 5.43 -9.30 25.06
CA GLU A 153 6.35 -8.38 24.40
C GLU A 153 6.07 -6.92 24.74
N ASP A 154 4.82 -6.48 24.71
CA ASP A 154 4.46 -5.10 25.08
C ASP A 154 4.86 -4.78 26.53
N SER A 155 4.71 -5.76 27.43
CA SER A 155 5.09 -5.57 28.83
C SER A 155 6.60 -5.46 28.99
N ILE A 156 7.35 -6.44 28.47
CA ILE A 156 8.79 -6.59 28.71
C ILE A 156 9.64 -5.55 27.97
N SER A 157 9.18 -5.06 26.82
CA SER A 157 9.85 -4.02 26.04
C SER A 157 9.58 -2.60 26.55
N GLY A 158 8.72 -2.46 27.56
CA GLY A 158 8.40 -1.16 28.15
C GLY A 158 7.38 -0.33 27.37
N VAL A 159 6.65 -0.92 26.41
CA VAL A 159 5.57 -0.23 25.68
C VAL A 159 4.51 0.24 26.68
N THR A 160 4.19 1.54 26.67
CA THR A 160 3.19 2.12 27.57
C THR A 160 1.80 2.14 26.97
N HIS A 161 1.69 2.35 25.65
CA HIS A 161 0.42 2.45 24.92
C HIS A 161 0.49 1.63 23.64
N PRO A 162 0.17 0.31 23.69
CA PRO A 162 0.01 -0.47 22.49
C PRO A 162 -1.31 -0.09 21.80
N PHE A 163 -1.20 0.33 20.54
CA PHE A 163 -2.36 0.62 19.68
C PHE A 163 -2.62 -0.57 18.77
N ARG A 164 -3.85 -1.07 18.75
CA ARG A 164 -4.26 -2.17 17.87
C ARG A 164 -5.60 -1.94 17.20
N THR A 165 -5.87 -2.70 16.16
CA THR A 165 -7.16 -2.61 15.47
C THR A 165 -8.26 -3.27 16.30
N LYS A 166 -9.48 -2.73 16.22
CA LYS A 166 -10.67 -3.20 16.96
C LYS A 166 -11.00 -4.69 16.75
N GLU A 167 -10.53 -5.30 15.67
CA GLU A 167 -10.73 -6.74 15.41
C GLU A 167 -10.18 -7.64 16.54
N TYR A 168 -9.29 -7.10 17.38
CA TYR A 168 -8.69 -7.81 18.51
C TYR A 168 -9.38 -7.53 19.85
N GLU A 169 -10.49 -6.78 19.91
CA GLU A 169 -11.14 -6.33 21.16
C GLU A 169 -11.51 -7.50 22.08
N LEU A 170 -12.07 -8.59 21.54
CA LEU A 170 -12.39 -9.79 22.33
C LEU A 170 -11.15 -10.44 22.98
N ARG A 171 -9.94 -10.19 22.46
CA ARG A 171 -8.68 -10.72 22.99
C ARG A 171 -8.09 -9.86 24.10
N ASP A 172 -8.67 -8.67 24.40
CA ASP A 172 -8.21 -7.80 25.51
C ASP A 172 -8.21 -8.57 26.83
N GLN A 173 -9.27 -9.35 27.07
CA GLN A 173 -9.40 -10.13 28.30
C GLN A 173 -8.30 -11.20 28.42
N VAL A 174 -7.93 -11.85 27.31
CA VAL A 174 -6.83 -12.82 27.27
C VAL A 174 -5.50 -12.13 27.54
N TYR A 175 -5.29 -10.97 26.90
CA TYR A 175 -4.09 -10.15 27.05
C TYR A 175 -3.84 -9.78 28.52
N PHE A 176 -4.83 -9.18 29.19
CA PHE A 176 -4.68 -8.78 30.59
C PHE A 176 -4.65 -9.97 31.56
N ARG A 177 -5.33 -11.08 31.23
CA ARG A 177 -5.24 -12.33 32.01
C ARG A 177 -3.82 -12.87 32.02
N ILE A 178 -3.16 -12.95 30.86
CA ILE A 178 -1.77 -13.42 30.75
C ILE A 178 -0.83 -12.53 31.57
N LEU A 179 -0.97 -11.19 31.44
CA LEU A 179 -0.14 -10.24 32.19
C LEU A 179 -0.31 -10.39 33.71
N ASN A 180 -1.55 -10.54 34.18
CA ASN A 180 -1.85 -10.70 35.60
C ASN A 180 -1.23 -11.99 36.16
N LEU A 181 -1.43 -13.13 35.49
CA LEU A 181 -0.88 -14.42 35.90
C LEU A 181 0.65 -14.42 35.95
N LEU A 182 1.27 -13.79 34.96
CA LEU A 182 2.73 -13.66 34.90
C LEU A 182 3.28 -12.57 35.81
N LYS A 183 2.43 -11.79 36.50
CA LYS A 183 2.80 -10.61 37.30
C LYS A 183 3.63 -9.60 36.49
N LEU A 184 3.27 -9.44 35.23
CA LEU A 184 3.89 -8.50 34.30
C LEU A 184 3.18 -7.14 34.34
N ARG A 185 3.90 -6.08 33.97
CA ARG A 185 3.34 -4.71 33.89
C ARG A 185 2.23 -4.66 32.85
N ALA A 186 1.09 -4.09 33.23
CA ALA A 186 -0.01 -3.81 32.31
C ALA A 186 0.20 -2.46 31.61
N PRO A 187 0.24 -2.42 30.27
CA PRO A 187 0.20 -1.16 29.53
C PRO A 187 -1.23 -0.66 29.32
N HIS A 188 -1.38 0.58 28.85
CA HIS A 188 -2.65 1.19 28.48
C HIS A 188 -3.01 0.82 27.04
N LEU A 189 -3.70 -0.31 26.89
CA LEU A 189 -4.15 -0.81 25.59
C LEU A 189 -5.14 0.15 24.94
N MET A 190 -4.88 0.53 23.69
CA MET A 190 -5.74 1.42 22.90
C MET A 190 -6.17 0.73 21.61
N GLU A 191 -7.39 1.02 21.20
CA GLU A 191 -8.00 0.40 20.02
C GLU A 191 -8.51 1.44 19.03
N PHE A 192 -8.38 1.11 17.75
CA PHE A 192 -8.87 1.94 16.66
C PHE A 192 -9.43 1.10 15.52
N SER A 193 -10.35 1.66 14.74
CA SER A 193 -10.89 1.03 13.54
C SER A 193 -9.83 0.94 12.45
N ARG A 194 -9.89 -0.10 11.63
CA ARG A 194 -9.08 -0.13 10.41
C ARG A 194 -9.50 0.95 9.44
N LEU A 195 -8.51 1.49 8.74
CA LEU A 195 -8.74 2.30 7.56
C LEU A 195 -9.04 1.38 6.38
N SER A 196 -10.20 1.56 5.76
CA SER A 196 -10.61 0.84 4.56
C SER A 196 -10.76 1.82 3.39
N ILE A 197 -10.14 1.53 2.25
CA ILE A 197 -10.27 2.34 1.03
C ILE A 197 -11.21 1.61 0.07
N ASN A 198 -12.21 2.33 -0.44
CA ASN A 198 -13.18 1.77 -1.36
C ASN A 198 -12.50 1.21 -2.63
N GLY A 199 -12.82 -0.03 -3.00
CA GLY A 199 -12.28 -0.71 -4.19
C GLY A 199 -10.78 -1.06 -4.16
N MET A 200 -10.08 -0.80 -3.05
CA MET A 200 -8.66 -1.11 -2.88
C MET A 200 -8.43 -1.95 -1.60
N PRO A 201 -8.71 -3.27 -1.64
CA PRO A 201 -8.59 -4.11 -0.46
C PRO A 201 -7.13 -4.30 -0.04
N VAL A 202 -6.85 -4.12 1.25
CA VAL A 202 -5.52 -4.35 1.87
C VAL A 202 -5.29 -5.81 2.30
N SER A 203 -6.28 -6.68 2.12
CA SER A 203 -6.21 -8.07 2.58
C SER A 203 -5.17 -8.87 1.78
N LYS A 204 -4.19 -9.46 2.47
CA LYS A 204 -3.19 -10.37 1.87
C LYS A 204 -3.85 -11.53 1.13
N ARG A 205 -5.01 -12.02 1.60
CA ARG A 205 -5.76 -13.10 0.94
C ARG A 205 -6.35 -12.68 -0.41
N LYS A 206 -6.57 -11.38 -0.63
CA LYS A 206 -7.01 -10.82 -1.92
C LYS A 206 -5.82 -10.43 -2.81
N ILE A 207 -4.76 -9.84 -2.24
CA ILE A 207 -3.61 -9.35 -3.02
C ILE A 207 -2.69 -10.50 -3.49
N LYS A 208 -2.35 -11.46 -2.61
CA LYS A 208 -1.38 -12.52 -2.92
C LYS A 208 -1.78 -13.34 -4.16
N PRO A 209 -3.04 -13.79 -4.33
CA PRO A 209 -3.45 -14.49 -5.54
C PRO A 209 -3.31 -13.67 -6.81
N LEU A 210 -3.53 -12.35 -6.77
CA LEU A 210 -3.37 -11.49 -7.95
C LEU A 210 -1.93 -11.49 -8.46
N ILE A 211 -0.96 -11.48 -7.54
CA ILE A 211 0.47 -11.52 -7.86
C ILE A 211 0.85 -12.91 -8.36
N GLU A 212 0.45 -13.98 -7.66
CA GLU A 212 0.78 -15.36 -8.04
C GLU A 212 0.19 -15.76 -9.40
N GLN A 213 -0.96 -15.20 -9.76
CA GLN A 213 -1.61 -15.43 -11.07
C GLN A 213 -1.13 -14.46 -12.17
N GLY A 214 -0.24 -13.52 -11.84
CA GLY A 214 0.27 -12.53 -12.81
C GLY A 214 -0.77 -11.49 -13.26
N LEU A 215 -1.88 -11.32 -12.54
CA LEU A 215 -2.90 -10.30 -12.82
C LEU A 215 -2.41 -8.88 -12.48
N VAL A 216 -1.44 -8.82 -11.56
CA VAL A 216 -0.68 -7.62 -11.23
C VAL A 216 0.82 -7.90 -11.32
N SER A 217 1.61 -6.86 -11.59
CA SER A 217 3.05 -6.97 -11.85
C SER A 217 3.89 -7.34 -10.62
N GLY A 218 3.37 -7.09 -9.41
CA GLY A 218 4.06 -7.36 -8.16
C GLY A 218 3.47 -6.55 -7.01
N TYR A 219 4.14 -6.54 -5.85
CA TYR A 219 3.72 -5.73 -4.70
C TYR A 219 3.87 -4.22 -4.93
N ASP A 220 4.62 -3.79 -5.93
CA ASP A 220 4.80 -2.40 -6.33
C ASP A 220 3.87 -1.99 -7.50
N ASP A 221 2.94 -2.85 -7.91
CA ASP A 221 1.97 -2.51 -8.95
C ASP A 221 1.15 -1.27 -8.54
N VAL A 222 1.07 -0.30 -9.44
CA VAL A 222 0.46 1.02 -9.18
C VAL A 222 -1.03 0.97 -8.87
N ARG A 223 -1.70 -0.16 -9.13
CA ARG A 223 -3.10 -0.38 -8.77
C ARG A 223 -3.27 -0.81 -7.31
N LEU A 224 -2.22 -1.34 -6.67
CA LEU A 224 -2.31 -1.89 -5.32
C LEU A 224 -2.21 -0.78 -4.25
N PRO A 225 -2.90 -0.95 -3.10
CA PRO A 225 -2.81 -0.04 -1.96
C PRO A 225 -1.55 -0.25 -1.10
N THR A 226 -0.53 -0.93 -1.62
CA THR A 226 0.76 -1.09 -0.93
C THR A 226 1.52 0.23 -0.94
N LEU A 227 2.36 0.48 0.07
CA LEU A 227 3.18 1.69 0.11
C LEU A 227 4.08 1.79 -1.13
N ARG A 228 4.59 0.65 -1.63
CA ARG A 228 5.38 0.56 -2.86
C ARG A 228 4.57 0.91 -4.11
N GLY A 229 3.36 0.36 -4.25
CA GLY A 229 2.47 0.67 -5.36
C GLY A 229 2.09 2.14 -5.39
N LEU A 230 1.74 2.70 -4.23
CA LEU A 230 1.43 4.13 -4.07
C LEU A 230 2.64 5.02 -4.38
N LYS A 231 3.83 4.66 -3.90
CA LYS A 231 5.08 5.37 -4.22
C LYS A 231 5.36 5.35 -5.72
N ARG A 232 5.31 4.18 -6.37
CA ARG A 232 5.54 4.03 -7.82
C ARG A 232 4.49 4.77 -8.65
N ARG A 233 3.24 4.82 -8.18
CA ARG A 233 2.15 5.60 -8.77
C ARG A 233 2.39 7.12 -8.70
N GLY A 234 3.27 7.60 -7.81
CA GLY A 234 3.56 9.03 -7.60
C GLY A 234 2.79 9.66 -6.43
N ILE A 235 2.29 8.86 -5.49
CA ILE A 235 1.77 9.38 -4.22
C ILE A 235 2.94 9.70 -3.30
N VAL A 236 3.03 10.94 -2.80
CA VAL A 236 4.12 11.38 -1.93
C VAL A 236 3.84 11.03 -0.47
N PRO A 237 4.87 10.74 0.35
CA PRO A 237 4.68 10.29 1.73
C PRO A 237 3.97 11.34 2.60
N GLU A 238 4.17 12.64 2.33
CA GLU A 238 3.49 13.73 3.03
C GLU A 238 1.98 13.68 2.81
N ALA A 239 1.52 13.28 1.62
CA ALA A 239 0.11 13.14 1.32
C ALA A 239 -0.52 11.98 2.09
N ILE A 240 0.17 10.83 2.18
CA ILE A 240 -0.27 9.69 2.98
C ILE A 240 -0.39 10.07 4.46
N LYS A 241 0.64 10.74 5.01
CA LYS A 241 0.61 11.23 6.40
C LYS A 241 -0.57 12.14 6.66
N GLN A 242 -0.75 13.17 5.84
CA GLN A 242 -1.85 14.12 6.02
C GLN A 242 -3.21 13.45 5.90
N PHE A 243 -3.37 12.54 4.94
CA PHE A 243 -4.60 11.78 4.79
C PHE A 243 -4.93 10.95 6.04
N VAL A 244 -3.95 10.22 6.59
CA VAL A 244 -4.14 9.43 7.82
C VAL A 244 -4.46 10.34 9.01
N LEU A 245 -3.75 11.46 9.18
CA LEU A 245 -3.99 12.40 10.27
C LEU A 245 -5.39 13.05 10.19
N GLN A 246 -5.91 13.31 8.98
CA GLN A 246 -7.25 13.85 8.78
C GLN A 246 -8.37 12.88 9.17
N GLN A 247 -8.14 11.56 9.10
CA GLN A 247 -9.14 10.58 9.53
C GLN A 247 -9.28 10.53 11.06
N GLY A 248 -8.20 10.84 11.79
CA GLY A 248 -8.17 10.76 13.25
C GLY A 248 -8.29 9.32 13.77
N PHE A 249 -8.47 9.19 15.09
CA PHE A 249 -8.68 7.91 15.75
C PHE A 249 -10.16 7.74 16.11
N SER A 250 -10.76 6.63 15.71
CA SER A 250 -12.13 6.25 16.04
C SER A 250 -12.21 4.73 16.23
N LYS A 251 -13.23 4.23 16.93
CA LYS A 251 -13.60 2.80 16.96
C LYS A 251 -14.65 2.43 15.90
N VAL A 252 -15.14 3.41 15.15
CA VAL A 252 -16.14 3.22 14.09
C VAL A 252 -15.43 3.01 12.77
N GLU A 253 -15.70 1.88 12.11
CA GLU A 253 -15.15 1.61 10.79
C GLU A 253 -15.62 2.66 9.79
N SER A 254 -14.68 3.21 9.04
CA SER A 254 -14.94 4.14 7.95
C SER A 254 -14.35 3.59 6.66
N VAL A 255 -15.13 3.73 5.59
CA VAL A 255 -14.67 3.46 4.23
C VAL A 255 -14.48 4.82 3.56
N VAL A 256 -13.26 5.08 3.11
CA VAL A 256 -12.90 6.33 2.45
C VAL A 256 -12.66 6.11 0.97
N ASP A 257 -12.96 7.13 0.18
CA ASP A 257 -12.70 7.10 -1.25
C ASP A 257 -11.25 7.49 -1.54
N PHE A 258 -10.62 6.82 -2.51
CA PHE A 258 -9.23 7.09 -2.87
C PHE A 258 -9.03 8.52 -3.41
N SER A 259 -10.07 9.16 -3.96
CA SER A 259 -10.03 10.56 -4.39
C SER A 259 -9.62 11.54 -3.28
N LEU A 260 -9.80 11.18 -2.00
CA LEU A 260 -9.30 12.00 -0.90
C LEU A 260 -7.77 11.98 -0.84
N VAL A 261 -7.14 10.82 -1.03
CA VAL A 261 -5.68 10.69 -1.15
C VAL A 261 -5.18 11.48 -2.34
N GLU A 262 -5.87 11.38 -3.49
CA GLU A 262 -5.52 12.11 -4.71
C GLU A 262 -5.61 13.63 -4.51
N SER A 263 -6.65 14.12 -3.85
CA SER A 263 -6.84 15.53 -3.53
C SER A 263 -5.73 16.08 -2.64
N VAL A 264 -5.37 15.34 -1.59
CA VAL A 264 -4.25 15.71 -0.70
C VAL A 264 -2.93 15.67 -1.47
N ASN A 265 -2.69 14.63 -2.28
CA ASN A 265 -1.49 14.50 -3.09
C ASN A 265 -1.33 15.66 -4.08
N ARG A 266 -2.43 16.12 -4.70
CA ARG A 266 -2.43 17.26 -5.60
C ARG A 266 -1.93 18.54 -4.93
N LYS A 267 -2.38 18.83 -3.71
CA LYS A 267 -1.95 20.02 -2.95
C LYS A 267 -0.44 20.03 -2.70
N TYR A 268 0.13 18.84 -2.56
CA TYR A 268 1.55 18.64 -2.38
C TYR A 268 2.33 18.70 -3.71
N LEU A 269 1.79 18.18 -4.80
CA LEU A 269 2.51 18.14 -6.08
C LEU A 269 2.40 19.43 -6.88
N ASP A 270 1.23 20.07 -6.94
CA ASP A 270 0.98 21.24 -7.79
C ASP A 270 2.07 22.32 -7.67
N PRO A 271 2.52 22.76 -6.47
CA PRO A 271 3.55 23.80 -6.38
C PRO A 271 4.99 23.34 -6.69
N ARG A 272 5.22 22.03 -6.90
CA ARG A 272 6.58 21.44 -7.01
C ARG A 272 6.87 20.79 -8.36
N VAL A 273 5.84 20.49 -9.16
CA VAL A 273 6.02 19.73 -10.40
C VAL A 273 6.08 20.62 -11.63
N LYS A 274 6.94 20.24 -12.56
CA LYS A 274 7.01 20.86 -13.88
C LYS A 274 5.87 20.37 -14.77
N ARG A 275 5.40 21.26 -15.64
CA ARG A 275 4.28 21.10 -16.55
C ARG A 275 4.78 20.90 -17.96
N TYR A 276 4.25 19.86 -18.60
CA TYR A 276 4.61 19.47 -19.96
C TYR A 276 3.35 19.20 -20.79
N TYR A 277 3.51 19.08 -22.09
CA TYR A 277 2.47 18.64 -23.00
C TYR A 277 2.58 17.16 -23.32
N PHE A 278 1.45 16.47 -23.14
CA PHE A 278 1.19 15.13 -23.63
C PHE A 278 -0.14 15.12 -24.38
N VAL A 279 -0.11 14.56 -25.58
CA VAL A 279 -1.23 14.50 -26.50
C VAL A 279 -1.73 13.04 -26.57
N PRO A 280 -2.77 12.69 -25.79
CA PRO A 280 -3.38 11.36 -25.89
C PRO A 280 -4.17 11.21 -27.18
N ASP A 281 -4.18 9.99 -27.75
CA ASP A 281 -4.84 9.67 -29.03
C ASP A 281 -4.59 10.78 -30.06
N PRO A 282 -3.34 10.95 -30.50
CA PRO A 282 -2.94 12.08 -31.31
C PRO A 282 -3.59 12.03 -32.69
N ILE A 283 -4.04 13.18 -33.18
CA ILE A 283 -4.38 13.42 -34.58
C ILE A 283 -3.49 14.52 -35.13
N GLN A 284 -3.02 14.33 -36.36
CA GLN A 284 -2.18 15.32 -37.03
C GLN A 284 -3.01 16.55 -37.43
N LEU A 285 -2.47 17.73 -37.11
CA LEU A 285 -2.93 19.04 -37.51
C LEU A 285 -1.88 19.69 -38.41
N VAL A 286 -2.26 20.03 -39.64
CA VAL A 286 -1.45 20.81 -40.57
C VAL A 286 -1.98 22.24 -40.61
N VAL A 287 -1.18 23.20 -40.18
CA VAL A 287 -1.53 24.62 -40.14
C VAL A 287 -0.91 25.33 -41.35
N LYS A 288 -1.78 25.77 -42.28
CA LYS A 288 -1.40 26.62 -43.41
C LYS A 288 -0.94 28.00 -42.92
N ASP A 289 0.07 28.53 -43.60
CA ASP A 289 0.69 29.82 -43.29
C ASP A 289 1.20 29.94 -41.85
N ALA A 290 1.56 28.80 -41.25
CA ALA A 290 2.13 28.74 -39.91
C ALA A 290 3.53 29.37 -39.90
N PRO A 291 3.79 30.36 -39.02
CA PRO A 291 5.14 30.89 -38.84
C PRO A 291 6.03 29.85 -38.16
N GLN A 292 7.24 29.65 -38.69
CA GLN A 292 8.26 28.91 -37.96
C GLN A 292 8.69 29.72 -36.72
N LYS A 293 8.58 29.12 -35.54
CA LYS A 293 8.90 29.80 -34.27
C LYS A 293 9.70 28.87 -33.36
N THR A 294 10.56 29.49 -32.56
CA THR A 294 11.12 28.86 -31.37
C THR A 294 10.43 29.50 -30.19
N VAL A 295 9.52 28.78 -29.55
CA VAL A 295 8.72 29.30 -28.44
C VAL A 295 9.27 28.81 -27.11
N LYS A 296 9.33 29.72 -26.14
CA LYS A 296 9.61 29.38 -24.74
C LYS A 296 8.29 29.31 -23.99
N ILE A 297 8.04 28.18 -23.34
CA ILE A 297 6.84 27.93 -22.55
C ILE A 297 7.27 27.66 -21.12
N ALA A 298 6.69 28.39 -20.16
CA ALA A 298 6.98 28.19 -18.74
C ALA A 298 6.68 26.75 -18.32
N LEU A 299 7.57 26.16 -17.52
CA LEU A 299 7.39 24.84 -16.92
C LEU A 299 6.45 24.88 -15.73
N HIS A 300 6.15 26.05 -15.18
CA HIS A 300 5.19 26.21 -14.09
C HIS A 300 4.67 27.66 -14.08
N PRO A 301 3.50 27.96 -13.49
CA PRO A 301 3.07 29.35 -13.24
C PRO A 301 4.08 30.14 -12.39
N ASP A 302 4.84 29.43 -11.55
CA ASP A 302 6.01 29.99 -10.87
C ASP A 302 7.17 30.05 -11.86
N ALA A 303 7.56 31.28 -12.23
CA ALA A 303 8.65 31.53 -13.17
C ALA A 303 10.02 30.99 -12.70
N THR A 304 10.21 30.76 -11.40
CA THR A 304 11.48 30.22 -10.87
C THR A 304 11.76 28.78 -11.30
N MET A 305 10.73 28.04 -11.74
CA MET A 305 10.87 26.67 -12.24
C MET A 305 11.37 26.57 -13.69
N GLY A 306 11.60 27.72 -14.32
CA GLY A 306 12.17 27.83 -15.65
C GLY A 306 11.18 27.61 -16.79
N GLU A 307 11.74 27.48 -17.98
CA GLU A 307 10.99 27.37 -19.24
C GLU A 307 11.55 26.21 -20.07
N ARG A 308 10.71 25.67 -20.96
CA ARG A 308 11.12 24.74 -22.00
C ARG A 308 11.02 25.40 -23.35
N THR A 309 11.89 25.00 -24.27
CA THR A 309 11.91 25.53 -25.63
C THR A 309 11.32 24.49 -26.58
N ILE A 310 10.41 24.92 -27.46
CA ILE A 310 9.79 24.07 -28.48
C ILE A 310 9.94 24.74 -29.84
N HIS A 311 10.44 24.00 -30.82
CA HIS A 311 10.51 24.44 -32.21
C HIS A 311 9.24 24.04 -32.94
N THR A 312 8.61 25.00 -33.63
CA THR A 312 7.33 24.80 -34.31
C THR A 312 7.43 25.15 -35.78
N ALA A 313 6.79 24.33 -36.61
CA ALA A 313 6.60 24.58 -38.04
C ALA A 313 5.10 24.51 -38.37
N SER A 314 4.72 23.81 -39.44
CA SER A 314 3.32 23.68 -39.88
C SER A 314 2.62 22.43 -39.35
N ILE A 315 3.36 21.44 -38.84
CA ILE A 315 2.80 20.15 -38.40
C ILE A 315 2.78 20.07 -36.88
N PHE A 316 1.60 19.75 -36.36
CA PHE A 316 1.32 19.57 -34.94
C PHE A 316 0.55 18.28 -34.73
N PHE A 317 0.58 17.77 -33.50
CA PHE A 317 -0.32 16.73 -33.03
C PHE A 317 -1.16 17.30 -31.89
N ILE A 318 -2.46 17.06 -31.94
CA ILE A 318 -3.44 17.51 -30.95
C ILE A 318 -4.33 16.35 -30.52
N PRO A 319 -5.03 16.43 -29.37
CA PRO A 319 -5.88 15.34 -28.94
C PRO A 319 -7.04 15.14 -29.92
N ARG A 320 -7.24 13.92 -30.41
CA ARG A 320 -8.34 13.61 -31.35
C ARG A 320 -9.70 14.01 -30.79
N GLN A 321 -9.93 13.78 -29.50
CA GLN A 321 -11.18 14.14 -28.84
C GLN A 321 -11.46 15.66 -28.91
N ASP A 322 -10.44 16.50 -28.77
CA ASP A 322 -10.59 17.96 -28.89
C ASP A 322 -10.87 18.35 -30.35
N ALA A 323 -10.10 17.81 -31.30
CA ALA A 323 -10.30 18.06 -32.72
C ALA A 323 -11.71 17.67 -33.20
N MET A 324 -12.24 16.56 -32.70
CA MET A 324 -13.58 16.08 -33.07
C MET A 324 -14.69 16.99 -32.55
N LYS A 325 -14.51 17.64 -31.38
CA LYS A 325 -15.50 18.56 -30.80
C LYS A 325 -15.59 19.91 -31.52
N MET A 326 -14.53 20.33 -32.21
CA MET A 326 -14.49 21.64 -32.88
C MET A 326 -15.17 21.64 -34.24
N ASN A 327 -15.77 22.74 -34.65
CA ASN A 327 -16.49 22.89 -35.91
C ASN A 327 -15.62 23.47 -37.04
N LEU A 328 -16.03 23.27 -38.30
CA LEU A 328 -15.40 23.94 -39.44
C LEU A 328 -15.55 25.46 -39.29
N GLY A 329 -14.47 26.20 -39.52
CA GLY A 329 -14.41 27.65 -39.33
C GLY A 329 -14.20 28.11 -37.89
N GLU A 330 -14.26 27.20 -36.90
CA GLU A 330 -13.99 27.52 -35.49
C GLU A 330 -12.52 27.87 -35.28
N VAL A 331 -12.26 28.80 -34.37
CA VAL A 331 -10.92 29.24 -33.99
C VAL A 331 -10.61 28.72 -32.59
N PHE A 332 -9.51 27.99 -32.46
CA PHE A 332 -8.97 27.54 -31.19
C PHE A 332 -7.52 27.98 -31.03
N ARG A 333 -6.97 27.89 -29.83
CA ARG A 333 -5.61 28.27 -29.52
C ARG A 333 -4.74 27.05 -29.19
N LEU A 334 -3.62 26.95 -29.89
CA LEU A 334 -2.50 26.11 -29.45
C LEU A 334 -1.86 26.77 -28.23
N LYS A 335 -1.97 26.12 -27.06
CA LYS A 335 -1.59 26.73 -25.78
C LYS A 335 -0.12 27.18 -25.80
N GLY A 336 0.14 28.40 -25.34
CA GLY A 336 1.48 29.00 -25.38
C GLY A 336 1.98 29.44 -26.77
N LEU A 337 1.18 29.28 -27.85
CA LEU A 337 1.60 29.58 -29.22
C LEU A 337 0.67 30.61 -29.90
N TYR A 338 -0.19 30.19 -30.82
CA TYR A 338 -1.07 31.06 -31.63
C TYR A 338 -2.45 30.44 -31.87
N ASN A 339 -3.34 31.20 -32.50
CA ASN A 339 -4.67 30.73 -32.86
C ASN A 339 -4.69 30.06 -34.24
N VAL A 340 -5.52 29.05 -34.37
CA VAL A 340 -5.72 28.25 -35.58
C VAL A 340 -7.21 28.22 -35.91
N LYS A 341 -7.56 28.57 -37.16
CA LYS A 341 -8.90 28.41 -37.69
C LYS A 341 -9.02 27.08 -38.42
N ILE A 342 -10.03 26.28 -38.11
CA ILE A 342 -10.23 24.97 -38.76
C ILE A 342 -10.78 25.17 -40.18
N ILE A 343 -10.11 24.58 -41.16
CA ILE A 343 -10.50 24.63 -42.58
C ILE A 343 -11.08 23.30 -43.03
N LYS A 344 -10.50 22.19 -42.58
CA LYS A 344 -10.91 20.85 -43.01
C LYS A 344 -10.72 19.83 -41.89
N LYS A 345 -11.66 18.89 -41.76
CA LYS A 345 -11.61 17.77 -40.81
C LYS A 345 -11.76 16.45 -41.56
N ASN A 346 -10.64 15.78 -41.81
CA ASN A 346 -10.59 14.44 -42.39
C ASN A 346 -9.79 13.52 -41.42
N GLU A 347 -9.08 12.52 -41.95
CA GLU A 347 -8.07 11.72 -41.21
C GLU A 347 -6.96 12.59 -40.60
N THR A 348 -6.70 13.73 -41.23
CA THR A 348 -5.88 14.83 -40.71
C THR A 348 -6.73 16.10 -40.61
N ILE A 349 -6.39 16.95 -39.65
CA ILE A 349 -7.01 18.25 -39.48
C ILE A 349 -6.19 19.26 -40.27
N GLN A 350 -6.85 20.10 -41.06
CA GLN A 350 -6.21 21.26 -41.69
C GLN A 350 -6.74 22.53 -41.06
N GLY A 351 -5.85 23.39 -40.60
CA GLY A 351 -6.18 24.73 -40.14
C GLY A 351 -5.38 25.80 -40.89
N SER A 352 -5.70 27.06 -40.67
CA SER A 352 -4.84 28.20 -41.03
C SER A 352 -4.46 28.99 -39.79
N TYR A 353 -3.27 29.56 -39.81
CA TYR A 353 -2.85 30.55 -38.83
C TYR A 353 -3.86 31.70 -38.77
N SER A 354 -4.29 32.07 -37.56
CA SER A 354 -5.31 33.09 -37.30
C SER A 354 -4.84 34.11 -36.25
N GLY A 355 -3.56 34.44 -36.25
CA GLY A 355 -2.97 35.47 -35.40
C GLY A 355 -2.48 34.98 -34.04
N ASP A 356 -1.62 35.78 -33.41
CA ASP A 356 -1.05 35.51 -32.08
C ASP A 356 -1.90 36.06 -30.91
N ALA A 357 -2.76 37.05 -31.19
CA ALA A 357 -3.55 37.76 -30.19
C ALA A 357 -4.42 36.79 -29.36
N LEU A 358 -4.53 37.03 -28.05
CA LEU A 358 -5.41 36.22 -27.21
C LEU A 358 -6.87 36.55 -27.51
N ILE A 359 -7.63 35.56 -27.97
CA ILE A 359 -9.08 35.67 -28.17
C ILE A 359 -9.77 35.05 -26.94
N ALA A 360 -10.59 35.84 -26.26
CA ALA A 360 -11.39 35.36 -25.13
C ALA A 360 -12.29 34.19 -25.57
N GLU A 361 -12.59 33.28 -24.64
CA GLU A 361 -13.54 32.16 -24.87
C GLU A 361 -13.14 31.12 -25.92
N THR A 362 -11.93 31.21 -26.50
CA THR A 362 -11.41 30.16 -27.39
C THR A 362 -10.87 28.97 -26.60
N ALA A 363 -11.11 27.76 -27.13
CA ALA A 363 -10.54 26.54 -26.58
C ALA A 363 -9.01 26.58 -26.62
N LYS A 364 -8.35 26.33 -25.49
CA LYS A 364 -6.87 26.26 -25.38
C LYS A 364 -6.45 24.81 -25.22
N ILE A 365 -5.81 24.26 -26.25
CA ILE A 365 -5.45 22.84 -26.27
C ILE A 365 -3.94 22.64 -26.20
N GLN A 366 -3.52 21.56 -25.53
CA GLN A 366 -2.14 21.12 -25.56
C GLN A 366 -1.82 20.46 -26.90
N TRP A 367 -0.55 20.49 -27.28
CA TRP A 367 -0.08 20.04 -28.58
C TRP A 367 1.37 19.61 -28.47
N THR A 368 1.84 18.89 -29.48
CA THR A 368 3.27 18.61 -29.68
C THR A 368 3.59 18.68 -31.18
N THR A 369 4.86 18.55 -31.54
CA THR A 369 5.34 18.65 -32.93
C THR A 369 5.86 17.31 -33.43
N GLU A 370 6.48 17.28 -34.61
CA GLU A 370 7.15 16.10 -35.15
C GLU A 370 8.36 15.66 -34.31
N GLU A 371 8.90 16.53 -33.44
CA GLU A 371 9.97 16.20 -32.50
C GLU A 371 9.48 15.43 -31.25
N HIS A 372 8.21 15.04 -31.20
CA HIS A 372 7.64 14.33 -30.06
C HIS A 372 8.34 13.01 -29.76
N ILE A 373 8.10 12.52 -28.54
CA ILE A 373 8.42 11.14 -28.16
C ILE A 373 7.12 10.35 -27.97
N PRO A 374 7.05 9.07 -28.40
CA PRO A 374 5.95 8.20 -28.04
C PRO A 374 5.97 7.94 -26.53
N LEU A 375 4.81 7.97 -25.91
CA LEU A 375 4.64 7.71 -24.48
C LEU A 375 3.34 6.94 -24.25
N THR A 376 3.43 5.85 -23.49
CA THR A 376 2.26 5.17 -22.93
C THR A 376 2.11 5.58 -21.48
N VAL A 377 0.94 6.11 -21.12
CA VAL A 377 0.57 6.40 -19.73
C VAL A 377 -0.40 5.34 -19.23
N PHE A 378 0.01 4.57 -18.23
CA PHE A 378 -0.82 3.58 -17.55
C PHE A 378 -1.73 4.28 -16.53
N VAL A 379 -3.03 4.09 -16.66
CA VAL A 379 -4.07 4.69 -15.82
C VAL A 379 -4.67 3.62 -14.91
N PRO A 380 -4.29 3.59 -13.61
CA PRO A 380 -4.83 2.62 -12.68
C PRO A 380 -6.28 2.96 -12.31
N GLY A 381 -7.15 1.97 -12.43
CA GLY A 381 -8.52 1.98 -11.93
C GLY A 381 -8.69 1.06 -10.72
N LEU A 382 -9.95 0.78 -10.37
CA LEU A 382 -10.26 -0.16 -9.29
C LEU A 382 -9.92 -1.58 -9.72
N ILE A 383 -9.15 -2.30 -8.89
CA ILE A 383 -8.76 -3.70 -9.12
C ILE A 383 -9.96 -4.63 -9.09
N PHE A 384 -10.99 -4.29 -8.30
CA PHE A 384 -12.16 -5.13 -8.12
C PHE A 384 -13.43 -4.40 -8.56
N THR A 385 -14.30 -5.13 -9.25
CA THR A 385 -15.70 -4.74 -9.48
C THR A 385 -16.56 -5.72 -8.68
N GLY A 386 -17.01 -5.29 -7.49
CA GLY A 386 -17.57 -6.20 -6.50
C GLY A 386 -16.49 -7.13 -5.93
N GLU A 387 -16.68 -8.45 -6.03
CA GLU A 387 -15.72 -9.46 -5.56
C GLU A 387 -14.77 -9.98 -6.67
N ASN A 388 -15.03 -9.63 -7.93
CA ASN A 388 -14.26 -10.14 -9.07
C ASN A 388 -13.14 -9.17 -9.48
N PHE A 389 -12.03 -9.74 -9.96
CA PHE A 389 -10.97 -8.96 -10.58
C PHE A 389 -11.50 -8.20 -11.81
N ASN A 390 -11.13 -6.93 -11.92
CA ASN A 390 -11.46 -6.07 -13.03
C ASN A 390 -10.33 -6.12 -14.07
N PRO A 391 -10.54 -6.73 -15.26
CA PRO A 391 -9.52 -6.75 -16.31
C PRO A 391 -9.22 -5.36 -16.87
N GLU A 392 -10.14 -4.40 -16.72
CA GLU A 392 -9.95 -2.99 -17.13
C GLU A 392 -9.34 -2.12 -16.01
N SER A 393 -8.82 -2.75 -14.94
CA SER A 393 -8.19 -2.04 -13.82
C SER A 393 -6.89 -1.31 -14.19
N LEU A 394 -6.35 -1.55 -15.38
CA LEU A 394 -5.23 -0.79 -15.94
C LEU A 394 -5.58 -0.42 -17.38
N GLN A 395 -5.77 0.87 -17.63
CA GLN A 395 -5.98 1.38 -18.98
C GLN A 395 -4.68 1.95 -19.52
N GLU A 396 -4.48 1.86 -20.83
CA GLU A 396 -3.31 2.43 -21.50
C GLU A 396 -3.73 3.64 -22.32
N LEU A 397 -3.09 4.77 -22.04
CA LEU A 397 -3.26 6.00 -22.80
C LEU A 397 -2.02 6.20 -23.66
N HIS A 398 -2.11 5.79 -24.91
CA HIS A 398 -1.05 6.00 -25.89
C HIS A 398 -1.11 7.43 -26.44
N GLY A 399 0.06 8.05 -26.59
CA GLY A 399 0.13 9.38 -27.17
C GLY A 399 1.54 9.87 -27.40
N TYR A 400 1.62 11.18 -27.66
CA TYR A 400 2.86 11.87 -27.95
C TYR A 400 3.16 12.92 -26.89
N ALA A 401 4.30 12.79 -26.23
CA ALA A 401 4.81 13.80 -25.32
C ALA A 401 5.78 14.73 -26.06
N GLU A 402 5.87 15.99 -25.63
CA GLU A 402 6.89 16.90 -26.16
C GLU A 402 8.31 16.41 -25.80
N LYS A 403 9.29 16.72 -26.67
CA LYS A 403 10.66 16.20 -26.59
C LYS A 403 11.34 16.39 -25.24
N ALA A 404 11.10 17.52 -24.59
CA ALA A 404 11.69 17.86 -23.29
C ALA A 404 11.39 16.83 -22.19
N VAL A 405 10.32 16.04 -22.35
CA VAL A 405 9.96 14.96 -21.41
C VAL A 405 11.02 13.86 -21.35
N ALA A 406 11.80 13.65 -22.42
CA ALA A 406 12.88 12.65 -22.44
C ALA A 406 14.01 12.95 -21.41
N GLU A 407 14.19 14.23 -21.08
CA GLU A 407 15.21 14.70 -20.14
C GLU A 407 14.77 14.57 -18.68
N VAL A 408 13.49 14.30 -18.43
CA VAL A 408 12.98 14.13 -17.07
C VAL A 408 13.58 12.86 -16.44
N PRO A 409 14.11 12.94 -15.20
CA PRO A 409 14.60 11.78 -14.48
C PRO A 409 13.54 10.69 -14.29
N SER A 410 13.97 9.43 -14.24
CA SER A 410 13.08 8.33 -13.91
C SER A 410 12.67 8.41 -12.44
N GLY A 411 11.38 8.27 -12.15
CA GLY A 411 10.78 8.42 -10.83
C GLY A 411 10.24 9.83 -10.55
N ASP A 412 10.54 10.82 -11.41
CA ASP A 412 10.04 12.17 -11.25
C ASP A 412 8.58 12.28 -11.70
N ILE A 413 7.84 13.14 -11.00
CA ILE A 413 6.44 13.40 -11.29
C ILE A 413 6.32 14.70 -12.07
N VAL A 414 5.57 14.66 -13.16
CA VAL A 414 5.24 15.82 -13.98
C VAL A 414 3.74 16.01 -14.03
N GLN A 415 3.31 17.22 -14.37
CA GLN A 415 1.92 17.47 -14.75
C GLN A 415 1.81 17.59 -16.26
N PHE A 416 1.10 16.66 -16.90
CA PHE A 416 0.65 16.84 -18.27
C PHE A 416 -0.59 17.70 -18.29
N GLU A 417 -0.47 18.89 -18.87
CA GLU A 417 -1.56 19.86 -18.85
C GLU A 417 -2.84 19.31 -19.48
N ARG A 418 -3.97 19.52 -18.80
CA ARG A 418 -5.31 19.00 -19.15
C ARG A 418 -5.46 17.47 -19.05
N VAL A 419 -4.39 16.73 -18.74
CA VAL A 419 -4.38 15.28 -18.55
C VAL A 419 -4.34 14.94 -17.05
N GLY A 420 -3.29 15.35 -16.35
CA GLY A 420 -3.11 15.10 -14.92
C GLY A 420 -1.64 14.98 -14.52
N PHE A 421 -1.39 14.53 -13.29
CA PHE A 421 -0.08 14.23 -12.74
C PHE A 421 0.34 12.82 -13.12
N VAL A 422 1.58 12.64 -13.55
CA VAL A 422 2.13 11.38 -14.04
C VAL A 422 3.55 11.18 -13.52
N CYS A 423 3.81 10.03 -12.91
CA CYS A 423 5.15 9.57 -12.54
C CYS A 423 5.80 8.94 -13.78
N LEU A 424 6.96 9.45 -14.20
CA LEU A 424 7.67 8.92 -15.38
C LEU A 424 8.66 7.84 -14.97
N GLU A 425 8.71 6.73 -15.70
CA GLU A 425 9.63 5.61 -15.44
C GLU A 425 10.35 5.23 -16.73
N LYS A 426 11.69 5.16 -16.67
CA LYS A 426 12.52 4.65 -17.77
C LYS A 426 12.60 3.13 -17.66
N GLN A 427 11.97 2.43 -18.60
CA GLN A 427 12.04 0.97 -18.74
C GLN A 427 12.97 0.59 -19.90
N LYS A 428 13.32 -0.71 -20.00
CA LYS A 428 14.15 -1.24 -21.10
C LYS A 428 13.54 -0.96 -22.47
N THR A 429 12.21 -0.89 -22.55
CA THR A 429 11.43 -0.69 -23.78
C THR A 429 11.19 0.78 -24.13
N GLY A 430 11.55 1.72 -23.24
CA GLY A 430 11.33 3.15 -23.43
C GLY A 430 10.83 3.85 -22.17
N LEU A 431 10.44 5.11 -22.33
CA LEU A 431 9.82 5.89 -21.26
C LEU A 431 8.33 5.53 -21.18
N VAL A 432 7.84 5.32 -19.97
CA VAL A 432 6.41 5.14 -19.67
C VAL A 432 5.98 6.11 -18.57
N GLY A 433 4.68 6.33 -18.45
CA GLY A 433 4.10 7.11 -17.36
C GLY A 433 3.10 6.29 -16.54
N PHE A 434 3.03 6.55 -15.24
CA PHE A 434 1.96 6.05 -14.37
C PHE A 434 1.11 7.22 -13.91
N PHE A 435 -0.17 7.20 -14.26
CA PHE A 435 -1.10 8.25 -13.89
C PHE A 435 -1.31 8.27 -12.37
N THR A 436 -1.00 9.40 -11.76
CA THR A 436 -1.12 9.60 -10.32
C THR A 436 -2.55 10.00 -9.97
N HIS A 437 -2.98 11.16 -10.48
CA HIS A 437 -4.32 11.73 -10.35
C HIS A 437 -4.51 12.88 -11.34
N LYS A 438 -5.75 13.28 -11.60
CA LYS A 438 -6.05 14.52 -12.35
C LYS A 438 -5.94 15.72 -11.46
#